data_AF-A0A2X1Q8Z4-F1
#
_entry.id   AF-A0A2X1Q8Z4-F1
#
_cell.length_a   1.000
_cell.length_b   1.000
_cell.length_c   1.000
_cell.angle_alpha   90.00
_cell.angle_beta   90.00
_cell.angle_gamma   90.00
#
_symmetry.space_group_name_H-M   'P 1'
#
loop_
_entity.id
_entity.type
_entity.pdbx_description
1 polymer ?
#
loop_
_entity_poly.entity_id
_entity_poly.type
_entity_poly.pdbx_seq_one_letter_code
_entity_poly.pdbx_strand_id
1 'polypeptide(L)'
;MTPFFHEPKESFYHERFRKVEQSLREEMTRIASSFFQRGYATGSAGNLSLLLPDGNLLATPTGSCLGNLDPQRLSKVARMANG
;
A
#
# COMPACT_ATOMS: atom_id res chain seq x y z
N MET A 1 19.08 -31.17 28.89
CA MET A 1 19.10 -29.72 28.64
C MET A 1 18.96 -29.50 27.14
N THR A 2 17.76 -29.20 26.67
CA THR A 2 17.55 -28.79 25.27
C THR A 2 17.89 -27.30 25.15
N PRO A 3 18.64 -26.87 24.13
CA PRO A 3 18.89 -25.45 23.91
C PRO A 3 17.58 -24.82 23.42
N PHE A 4 17.11 -23.80 24.12
CA PHE A 4 15.96 -23.00 23.74
C PHE A 4 16.40 -22.05 22.61
N PHE A 5 16.37 -22.51 21.37
CA PHE A 5 16.51 -21.62 20.21
C PHE A 5 15.27 -20.71 20.16
N HIS A 6 15.40 -19.47 20.64
CA HIS A 6 14.43 -18.42 20.37
C HIS A 6 14.69 -17.89 18.96
N GLU A 7 13.89 -18.31 17.98
CA GLU A 7 13.80 -17.62 16.68
C GLU A 7 13.47 -16.13 16.90
N PRO A 8 14.06 -15.19 16.13
CA PRO A 8 13.91 -13.76 16.37
C PRO A 8 12.51 -13.29 15.96
N LYS A 9 11.69 -12.88 16.94
CA LYS A 9 10.32 -12.36 16.75
C LYS A 9 10.24 -11.24 15.70
N GLU A 10 11.29 -10.45 15.54
CA GLU A 10 11.38 -9.33 14.59
C GLU A 10 11.15 -9.71 13.12
N SER A 11 11.67 -10.86 12.67
CA SER A 11 11.51 -11.29 11.26
C SER A 11 10.04 -11.57 10.92
N PHE A 12 9.31 -12.14 11.87
CA PHE A 12 7.88 -12.42 11.72
C PHE A 12 7.05 -11.14 11.64
N TYR A 13 7.37 -10.12 12.44
CA TYR A 13 6.67 -8.84 12.39
C TYR A 13 6.87 -8.16 11.03
N HIS A 14 8.10 -8.05 10.53
CA HIS A 14 8.37 -7.45 9.23
C HIS A 14 7.65 -8.17 8.08
N GLU A 15 7.67 -9.51 8.08
CA GLU A 15 6.98 -10.29 7.06
C GLU A 15 5.46 -10.06 7.12
N ARG A 16 4.88 -10.03 8.33
CA ARG A 16 3.45 -9.73 8.51
C ARG A 16 3.10 -8.33 7.99
N PHE A 17 3.90 -7.30 8.29
CA PHE A 17 3.68 -5.95 7.77
C PHE A 17 3.76 -5.88 6.25
N ARG A 18 4.74 -6.57 5.64
CA ARG A 18 4.84 -6.64 4.16
C ARG A 18 3.61 -7.29 3.53
N LYS A 19 3.10 -8.38 4.11
CA LYS A 19 1.87 -9.03 3.63
C LYS A 19 0.65 -8.12 3.73
N VAL A 20 0.52 -7.40 4.85
CA VAL A 20 -0.58 -6.42 5.03
C VAL A 20 -0.47 -5.29 4.02
N GLU A 21 0.72 -4.73 3.81
CA GLU A 21 0.93 -3.68 2.80
C GLU A 21 0.56 -4.19 1.39
N GLN A 22 0.98 -5.40 1.01
CA GLN A 22 0.66 -5.97 -0.29
C GLN A 22 -0.86 -6.13 -0.50
N SER A 23 -1.58 -6.64 0.49
CA SER A 23 -3.04 -6.75 0.44
C SER A 23 -3.73 -5.38 0.30
N LEU A 24 -3.20 -4.36 0.98
CA LEU A 24 -3.71 -3.00 0.88
C LEU A 24 -3.45 -2.37 -0.50
N ARG A 25 -2.30 -2.67 -1.14
CA ARG A 25 -2.01 -2.23 -2.52
C ARG A 25 -3.00 -2.83 -3.52
N GLU A 26 -3.30 -4.12 -3.38
CA GLU A 26 -4.27 -4.82 -4.23
C GLU A 26 -5.68 -4.24 -4.08
N GLU A 27 -6.11 -4.03 -2.84
CA GLU A 27 -7.42 -3.46 -2.54
C GLU A 27 -7.57 -2.02 -3.04
N MET A 28 -6.54 -1.20 -2.86
CA MET A 28 -6.51 0.18 -3.37
C MET A 28 -6.66 0.21 -4.91
N THR A 29 -5.95 -0.66 -5.63
CA THR A 29 -6.07 -0.79 -7.09
C THR A 29 -7.47 -1.25 -7.51
N ARG A 30 -8.07 -2.20 -6.79
CA ARG A 30 -9.44 -2.66 -7.05
C ARG A 30 -10.47 -1.54 -6.87
N ILE A 31 -10.35 -0.76 -5.80
CA ILE A 31 -11.22 0.39 -5.53
C ILE A 31 -11.03 1.46 -6.61
N ALA A 32 -9.78 1.77 -6.99
CA ALA A 32 -9.47 2.72 -8.06
C ALA A 32 -10.14 2.36 -9.39
N SER A 33 -10.02 1.09 -9.79
CA SER A 33 -10.68 0.59 -11.01
C SER A 33 -12.19 0.74 -10.93
N SER A 34 -12.78 0.46 -9.76
CA SER A 34 -14.21 0.61 -9.52
C SER A 34 -14.68 2.07 -9.57
N PHE A 35 -13.87 3.04 -9.15
CA PHE A 35 -14.19 4.46 -9.33
C PHE A 35 -14.15 4.89 -10.80
N PHE A 36 -13.12 4.44 -11.53
CA PHE A 36 -13.00 4.70 -12.95
C PHE A 36 -14.18 4.12 -13.75
N GLN A 37 -14.54 2.86 -13.52
CA GLN A 37 -15.66 2.18 -14.18
C GLN A 37 -17.01 2.87 -13.95
N ARG A 38 -17.17 3.54 -12.80
CA ARG A 38 -18.39 4.28 -12.44
C ARG A 38 -18.36 5.74 -12.92
N GLY A 39 -17.31 6.18 -13.61
CA GLY A 39 -17.19 7.53 -14.16
C GLY A 39 -16.80 8.61 -13.13
N TYR A 40 -16.39 8.22 -11.91
CA TYR A 40 -15.93 9.18 -10.89
C TYR A 40 -14.51 9.71 -11.15
N ALA A 41 -13.78 9.08 -12.09
CA ALA A 41 -12.48 9.51 -12.57
C ALA A 41 -12.42 9.28 -14.08
N THR A 42 -11.92 10.26 -14.82
CA THR A 42 -11.80 10.20 -16.29
C THR A 42 -10.37 10.49 -16.72
N GLY A 43 -9.82 9.69 -17.63
CA GLY A 43 -8.43 9.83 -18.07
C GLY A 43 -7.45 9.67 -16.90
N SER A 44 -6.60 10.67 -16.68
CA SER A 44 -5.61 10.71 -15.60
C SER A 44 -6.04 11.52 -14.37
N ALA A 45 -7.31 11.95 -14.32
CA ALA A 45 -7.85 12.69 -13.18
C ALA A 45 -8.17 11.75 -12.00
N GLY A 46 -7.98 12.27 -10.78
CA GLY A 46 -8.21 11.54 -9.53
C GLY A 46 -6.94 10.92 -8.97
N ASN A 47 -6.68 11.15 -7.68
CA ASN A 47 -5.63 10.48 -6.93
C ASN A 47 -6.24 9.79 -5.71
N LEU A 48 -5.67 8.66 -5.33
CA LEU A 48 -5.99 8.00 -4.07
C LEU A 48 -4.76 7.99 -3.17
N SER A 49 -5.00 8.06 -1.86
CA SER A 49 -3.97 7.86 -0.86
C SER A 49 -4.51 7.00 0.28
N LEU A 50 -3.64 6.16 0.84
CA LEU A 50 -3.97 5.23 1.91
C LEU A 50 -2.90 5.33 3.00
N LEU A 51 -3.32 5.56 4.25
CA LEU A 51 -2.44 5.50 5.41
C LEU A 51 -2.17 4.04 5.78
N LEU A 52 -0.90 3.66 5.80
CA LEU A 52 -0.45 2.35 6.23
C LEU A 52 -0.38 2.26 7.76
N PRO A 53 -0.45 1.03 8.33
CA PRO A 53 -0.33 0.82 9.77
C PRO A 53 1.00 1.29 10.38
N ASP A 54 2.06 1.36 9.56
CA ASP A 54 3.39 1.86 9.95
C ASP A 54 3.48 3.40 9.91
N GLY A 55 2.38 4.09 9.57
CA GLY A 55 2.31 5.55 9.49
C GLY A 55 2.74 6.14 8.15
N ASN A 56 3.22 5.32 7.21
CA ASN A 56 3.56 5.75 5.86
C ASN A 56 2.31 5.91 4.97
N LEU A 57 2.45 6.57 3.82
CA LEU A 57 1.35 6.73 2.86
C LEU A 57 1.64 5.91 1.60
N LEU A 58 0.63 5.18 1.11
CA LEU A 58 0.56 4.75 -0.29
C LEU A 58 -0.20 5.80 -1.10
N ALA A 59 0.26 6.08 -2.31
CA ALA A 59 -0.37 7.03 -3.21
C ALA A 59 -0.33 6.52 -4.66
N THR A 60 -1.34 6.90 -5.44
CA THR A 60 -1.33 6.71 -6.90
C THR A 60 -0.26 7.60 -7.54
N PRO A 61 0.53 7.12 -8.52
CA PRO A 61 1.48 7.97 -9.22
C PRO A 61 0.76 9.06 -10.03
N THR A 62 1.27 10.29 -9.98
CA THR A 62 0.70 11.43 -10.70
C THR A 62 0.50 11.13 -12.18
N GLY A 63 -0.69 11.46 -12.72
CA GLY A 63 -1.00 11.28 -14.13
C GLY A 63 -1.37 9.85 -14.54
N SER A 64 -1.46 8.92 -13.59
CA SER A 64 -1.90 7.54 -13.86
C SER A 64 -3.42 7.45 -13.99
N CYS A 65 -3.89 6.57 -14.88
CA CYS A 65 -5.31 6.24 -14.98
C CYS A 65 -5.71 5.29 -13.84
N LEU A 66 -6.69 5.68 -13.02
CA LEU A 66 -7.22 4.82 -11.94
C LEU A 66 -7.78 3.49 -12.45
N GLY A 67 -8.20 3.43 -13.72
CA GLY A 67 -8.72 2.23 -14.36
C GLY A 67 -7.70 1.12 -14.61
N ASN A 68 -6.40 1.43 -14.61
CA ASN A 68 -5.32 0.50 -15.00
C ASN A 68 -4.07 0.64 -14.11
N LEU A 69 -4.27 0.69 -12.79
CA LEU A 69 -3.16 0.74 -11.84
C LEU A 69 -2.53 -0.64 -11.64
N ASP A 70 -1.22 -0.64 -11.39
CA ASP A 70 -0.47 -1.81 -10.94
C ASP A 70 -0.16 -1.66 -9.43
N PRO A 71 -0.58 -2.60 -8.56
CA PRO A 71 -0.29 -2.56 -7.12
C PRO A 71 1.20 -2.36 -6.79
N GLN A 72 2.10 -2.90 -7.62
CA GLN A 72 3.54 -2.79 -7.42
C GLN A 72 4.11 -1.42 -7.79
N ARG A 73 3.36 -0.62 -8.56
CA ARG A 73 3.79 0.72 -9.02
C ARG A 73 3.24 1.87 -8.17
N LEU A 74 2.46 1.58 -7.13
CA LEU A 74 2.00 2.60 -6.18
C LEU A 74 3.18 3.17 -5.39
N SER A 75 3.22 4.50 -5.24
CA SER A 75 4.26 5.22 -4.52
C SER A 75 4.08 5.04 -3.01
N LYS A 76 5.14 4.66 -2.30
CA LYS A 76 5.19 4.69 -0.83
C LYS A 76 5.96 5.93 -0.39
N VAL A 77 5.31 6.79 0.40
CA VAL A 77 5.88 8.02 0.94
C VAL A 77 6.08 7.83 2.43
N ALA A 78 7.32 7.97 2.87
CA ALA A 78 7.64 7.91 4.30
C ALA A 78 7.09 9.16 4.99
N ARG A 79 6.38 8.99 6.10
CA ARG A 79 5.98 10.13 6.91
C ARG A 79 7.22 10.65 7.63
N MET A 80 7.59 11.90 7.39
CA MET A 80 8.60 12.56 8.23
C MET A 80 7.98 12.71 9.63
N ALA A 81 8.61 12.10 10.63
CA ALA A 81 8.27 12.34 12.02
C ALA A 81 8.72 13.77 12.34
N ASN A 82 7.76 14.70 12.47
CA ASN A 82 8.06 15.99 13.06
C ASN A 82 8.33 15.70 14.54
N GLY A 83 9.59 15.89 14.96
CA GLY A 83 10.01 15.80 16.36
C GLY A 83 9.35 16.86 17.25
#